data_AF-A0A7V4BSU2-F1
#
_entry.id   AF-A0A7V4BSU2-F1
#
_cell.length_a   1.000
_cell.length_b   1.000
_cell.length_c   1.000
_cell.angle_alpha   90.00
_cell.angle_beta   90.00
_cell.angle_gamma   90.00
#
_symmetry.space_group_name_H-M   'P 1'
#
loop_
_entity.id
_entity.type
_entity.pdbx_description
1 polymer ?
#
loop_
_entity_poly.entity_id
_entity_poly.type
_entity_poly.pdbx_seq_one_letter_code
_entity_poly.pdbx_strand_id
1 'polypeptide(L)'
;GFMKDYPVERIYRDARITSIYEGTTQLQVVAAIRGVTTGAYLARIKEFEATDIKPELETYRRILVSMTQAYEEAVKKVVDTNNNEFVDFHARRLVEMAGFIIMGYLLLMDTNRNHNYWKTLEVYLKFARSQNEQRAEFIRYSNVNDLGKFKIE
;
A
#
# COMPACT_ATOMS: atom_id res chain seq x y z
N GLY A 1 15.64 22.09 -11.68
CA GLY A 1 16.74 21.16 -11.94
C GLY A 1 16.67 20.47 -13.30
N PHE A 2 16.18 21.15 -14.36
CA PHE A 2 16.30 20.65 -15.74
C PHE A 2 17.73 20.89 -16.28
N MET A 3 18.39 21.94 -15.79
CA MET A 3 19.79 22.22 -16.06
C MET A 3 20.70 21.23 -15.35
N LYS A 4 21.82 20.88 -16.00
CA LYS A 4 22.83 19.93 -15.49
C LYS A 4 23.65 20.48 -14.31
N ASP A 5 23.53 21.77 -14.01
CA ASP A 5 24.20 22.41 -12.87
C ASP A 5 23.70 21.87 -11.52
N TYR A 6 22.50 21.28 -11.50
CA TYR A 6 21.96 20.58 -10.35
C TYR A 6 21.81 19.09 -10.65
N PRO A 7 22.09 18.20 -9.69
CA PRO A 7 22.07 16.75 -9.93
C PRO A 7 20.65 16.17 -10.13
N VAL A 8 19.60 16.98 -10.04
CA VAL A 8 18.19 16.52 -10.05
C VAL A 8 17.84 15.76 -11.33
N GLU A 9 18.29 16.22 -12.50
CA GLU A 9 18.04 15.53 -13.77
C GLU A 9 18.69 14.14 -13.79
N ARG A 10 19.92 14.04 -13.27
CA ARG A 10 20.66 12.80 -13.19
C ARG A 10 19.98 11.83 -12.23
N ILE A 11 19.62 12.29 -11.03
CA ILE A 11 18.92 11.46 -10.03
C ILE A 11 17.61 10.93 -10.59
N TYR A 12 16.84 11.74 -11.32
CA TYR A 12 15.60 11.30 -11.95
C TYR A 12 15.83 10.20 -13.01
N ARG A 13 16.85 10.36 -13.87
CA ARG A 13 17.23 9.34 -14.86
C ARG A 13 17.69 8.05 -14.19
N ASP A 14 18.55 8.16 -13.18
CA ASP A 14 19.09 7.01 -12.46
C ASP A 14 17.98 6.27 -11.70
N ALA A 15 17.05 6.98 -11.08
CA ALA A 15 15.92 6.37 -10.37
C ALA A 15 15.00 5.57 -11.32
N ARG A 16 14.97 5.87 -12.62
CA ARG A 16 14.05 5.21 -13.56
C ARG A 16 14.36 3.72 -13.71
N ILE A 17 15.64 3.34 -13.67
CA ILE A 17 16.04 1.94 -13.84
C ILE A 17 15.50 1.03 -12.73
N THR A 18 15.25 1.59 -11.55
CA THR A 18 14.74 0.85 -10.37
C THR A 18 13.34 0.27 -10.57
N SER A 19 12.59 0.78 -11.56
CA SER A 19 11.26 0.27 -11.91
C SER A 19 11.27 -0.80 -13.02
N ILE A 20 12.44 -1.10 -13.58
CA ILE A 20 12.61 -1.93 -14.79
C ILE A 20 13.56 -3.10 -14.52
N TYR A 21 14.71 -2.83 -13.92
CA TYR A 21 15.73 -3.83 -13.64
C TYR A 21 15.39 -4.62 -12.36
N GLU A 22 15.83 -5.88 -12.26
CA GLU A 22 15.42 -6.84 -11.21
C GLU A 22 13.91 -7.12 -11.13
N GLY A 23 13.23 -6.99 -12.26
CA GLY A 23 11.80 -7.22 -12.39
C GLY A 23 11.04 -5.90 -12.39
N THR A 24 10.19 -5.76 -13.40
CA THR A 24 9.36 -4.56 -13.54
C THR A 24 8.41 -4.41 -12.36
N THR A 25 7.94 -3.18 -12.10
CA THR A 25 6.91 -2.95 -11.07
C THR A 25 5.72 -3.90 -11.19
N GLN A 26 5.35 -4.30 -12.41
CA GLN A 26 4.26 -5.26 -12.60
C GLN A 26 4.63 -6.67 -12.14
N LEU A 27 5.83 -7.16 -12.46
CA LEU A 27 6.30 -8.46 -11.97
C LEU A 27 6.43 -8.48 -10.45
N GLN A 28 6.84 -7.37 -9.84
CA GLN A 28 6.90 -7.24 -8.39
C GLN A 28 5.50 -7.33 -7.75
N VAL A 29 4.48 -6.72 -8.36
CA VAL A 29 3.09 -6.87 -7.91
C VAL A 29 2.62 -8.32 -8.03
N VAL A 30 2.92 -9.00 -9.15
CA VAL A 30 2.58 -10.42 -9.35
C VAL A 30 3.28 -11.32 -8.34
N ALA A 31 4.52 -11.02 -7.94
CA ALA A 31 5.20 -11.75 -6.89
C ALA A 31 4.57 -11.47 -5.50
N ALA A 32 4.25 -10.20 -5.21
CA ALA A 32 3.75 -9.76 -3.92
C ALA A 32 2.29 -10.15 -3.64
N ILE A 33 1.46 -10.37 -4.68
CA ILE A 33 0.03 -10.66 -4.50
C ILE A 33 -0.21 -11.93 -3.67
N ARG A 34 0.71 -12.91 -3.73
CA ARG A 34 0.64 -14.11 -2.89
C ARG A 34 0.64 -13.78 -1.41
N GLY A 35 1.39 -12.75 -0.98
CA GLY A 35 1.38 -12.30 0.42
C GLY A 35 0.05 -11.71 0.86
N VAL A 36 -0.72 -11.15 -0.07
CA VAL A 36 -2.10 -10.68 0.16
C VAL A 36 -3.04 -11.87 0.26
N THR A 37 -3.10 -12.73 -0.76
CA THR A 37 -4.12 -13.79 -0.86
C THR A 37 -3.95 -14.90 0.16
N THR A 38 -2.72 -15.12 0.64
CA THR A 38 -2.45 -16.05 1.76
C THR A 38 -2.66 -15.43 3.13
N GLY A 39 -2.93 -14.13 3.22
CA GLY A 39 -3.08 -13.40 4.50
C GLY A 39 -1.76 -13.09 5.21
N ALA A 40 -0.60 -13.41 4.63
CA ALA A 40 0.70 -13.17 5.25
C ALA A 40 0.94 -11.69 5.59
N TYR A 41 0.56 -10.77 4.70
CA TYR A 41 0.66 -9.33 4.99
C TYR A 41 -0.30 -8.88 6.08
N LEU A 42 -1.53 -9.40 6.09
CA LEU A 42 -2.48 -9.08 7.15
C LEU A 42 -1.97 -9.53 8.51
N ALA A 43 -1.46 -10.76 8.60
CA ALA A 43 -0.85 -11.27 9.83
C ALA A 43 0.26 -10.35 10.33
N ARG A 44 1.17 -9.94 9.44
CA ARG A 44 2.25 -9.02 9.78
C ARG A 44 1.75 -7.64 10.22
N ILE A 45 0.69 -7.13 9.59
CA ILE A 45 0.05 -5.87 10.00
C ILE A 45 -0.53 -5.99 11.42
N LYS A 46 -1.19 -7.11 11.76
CA LYS A 46 -1.73 -7.34 13.11
C LYS A 46 -0.63 -7.47 14.17
N GLU A 47 0.52 -8.04 13.81
CA GLU A 47 1.70 -8.06 14.69
C GLU A 47 2.19 -6.64 15.01
N PHE A 48 2.22 -5.74 14.01
CA PHE A 48 2.56 -4.34 14.25
C PHE A 48 1.51 -3.60 15.08
N GLU A 49 0.22 -3.86 14.83
CA GLU A 49 -0.90 -3.29 15.58
C GLU A 49 -0.78 -3.59 17.09
N ALA A 50 -0.37 -4.82 17.43
CA ALA A 50 -0.20 -5.29 18.80
C ALA A 50 1.05 -4.75 19.52
N THR A 51 1.92 -3.99 18.87
CA THR A 51 3.13 -3.44 19.50
C THR A 51 2.78 -2.31 20.47
N ASP A 52 3.41 -2.28 21.65
CA ASP A 52 3.24 -1.20 22.63
C ASP A 52 3.68 0.17 22.07
N ILE A 53 2.82 1.17 22.23
CA ILE A 53 3.11 2.56 21.87
C ILE A 53 2.75 3.49 23.02
N LYS A 54 3.42 4.65 23.05
CA LYS A 54 3.09 5.70 24.00
C LYS A 54 1.65 6.22 23.79
N PRO A 55 0.91 6.57 24.85
CA PRO A 55 -0.50 6.94 24.75
C PRO A 55 -0.81 8.06 23.74
N GLU A 56 0.10 9.02 23.60
CA GLU A 56 -0.05 10.15 22.68
C GLU A 56 -0.05 9.73 21.19
N LEU A 57 0.40 8.52 20.87
CA LEU A 57 0.42 7.97 19.52
C LEU A 57 -0.84 7.18 19.14
N GLU A 58 -1.76 6.96 20.08
CA GLU A 58 -2.93 6.10 19.89
C GLU A 58 -3.83 6.59 18.74
N THR A 59 -3.92 7.90 18.54
CA THR A 59 -4.69 8.50 17.45
C THR A 59 -4.19 8.04 16.08
N TYR A 60 -2.87 7.88 15.90
CA TYR A 60 -2.28 7.41 14.65
C TYR A 60 -2.47 5.90 14.46
N ARG A 61 -2.40 5.11 15.54
CA ARG A 61 -2.77 3.68 15.49
C ARG A 61 -4.21 3.50 15.02
N ARG A 62 -5.17 4.27 15.56
CA ARG A 62 -6.58 4.18 15.13
C ARG A 62 -6.78 4.45 13.64
N ILE A 63 -6.00 5.36 13.04
CA ILE A 63 -6.02 5.60 11.59
C ILE A 63 -5.56 4.33 10.85
N LEU A 64 -4.46 3.71 11.28
CA LEU A 64 -3.93 2.49 10.67
C LEU A 64 -4.88 1.30 10.82
N VAL A 65 -5.53 1.17 11.98
CA VAL A 65 -6.58 0.15 12.20
C VAL A 65 -7.73 0.33 11.20
N SER A 66 -8.21 1.55 11.02
CA SER A 66 -9.26 1.85 10.03
C SER A 66 -8.81 1.57 8.59
N MET A 67 -7.57 1.93 8.23
CA MET A 67 -7.01 1.57 6.92
C MET A 67 -6.91 0.06 6.73
N THR A 68 -6.57 -0.67 7.79
CA THR A 68 -6.47 -2.15 7.80
C THR A 68 -7.84 -2.79 7.61
N GLN A 69 -8.89 -2.29 8.26
CA GLN A 69 -10.26 -2.77 8.07
C GLN A 69 -10.70 -2.62 6.60
N ALA A 70 -10.48 -1.45 6.00
CA ALA A 70 -10.81 -1.23 4.58
C ALA A 70 -9.99 -2.16 3.65
N TYR A 71 -8.74 -2.46 4.01
CA TYR A 71 -7.92 -3.44 3.30
C TYR A 71 -8.46 -4.86 3.42
N GLU A 72 -8.84 -5.31 4.62
CA GLU A 72 -9.45 -6.63 4.87
C GLU A 72 -10.73 -6.81 4.04
N GLU A 73 -11.61 -5.80 4.02
CA GLU A 73 -12.83 -5.80 3.22
C GLU A 73 -12.53 -5.87 1.71
N ALA A 74 -11.55 -5.10 1.24
CA ALA A 74 -11.15 -5.09 -0.16
C ALA A 74 -10.55 -6.43 -0.60
N VAL A 75 -9.68 -7.04 0.22
CA VAL A 75 -9.11 -8.37 -0.03
C VAL A 75 -10.22 -9.40 -0.10
N LYS A 76 -11.11 -9.42 0.90
CA LYS A 76 -12.24 -10.34 0.94
C LYS A 76 -13.11 -10.21 -0.30
N LYS A 77 -13.51 -8.98 -0.66
CA LYS A 77 -14.34 -8.73 -1.85
C LYS A 77 -13.73 -9.30 -3.13
N VAL A 78 -12.41 -9.18 -3.30
CA VAL A 78 -11.73 -9.67 -4.51
C VAL A 78 -11.56 -11.19 -4.47
N VAL A 79 -11.08 -11.75 -3.35
CA VAL A 79 -10.78 -13.17 -3.22
C VAL A 79 -12.06 -14.03 -3.24
N ASP A 80 -13.15 -13.58 -2.61
CA ASP A 80 -14.43 -14.31 -2.56
C ASP A 80 -15.08 -14.49 -3.94
N THR A 81 -14.65 -13.73 -4.97
CA THR A 81 -15.10 -13.95 -6.35
C THR A 81 -14.62 -15.27 -6.95
N ASN A 82 -13.58 -15.89 -6.37
CA ASN A 82 -12.90 -17.08 -6.90
C ASN A 82 -12.49 -16.94 -8.38
N ASN A 83 -12.19 -15.72 -8.82
CA ASN A 83 -11.78 -15.41 -10.18
C ASN A 83 -10.35 -14.84 -10.20
N ASN A 84 -9.39 -15.63 -10.71
CA ASN A 84 -7.99 -15.25 -10.75
C ASN A 84 -7.73 -14.00 -11.62
N GLU A 85 -8.47 -13.83 -12.72
CA GLU A 85 -8.33 -12.64 -13.57
C GLU A 85 -8.76 -11.37 -12.83
N PHE A 86 -9.80 -11.47 -11.98
CA PHE A 86 -10.25 -10.38 -11.12
C PHE A 86 -9.24 -10.07 -10.00
N VAL A 87 -8.61 -11.11 -9.43
CA VAL A 87 -7.50 -10.95 -8.48
C VAL A 87 -6.33 -10.22 -9.12
N ASP A 88 -5.90 -10.65 -10.31
CA ASP A 88 -4.79 -10.03 -11.05
C ASP A 88 -5.09 -8.58 -11.42
N PHE A 89 -6.33 -8.29 -11.83
CA PHE A 89 -6.77 -6.93 -12.15
C PHE A 89 -6.69 -5.98 -10.94
N HIS A 90 -6.97 -6.47 -9.73
CA HIS A 90 -6.90 -5.70 -8.50
C HIS A 90 -5.57 -5.85 -7.75
N ALA A 91 -4.63 -6.66 -8.23
CA ALA A 91 -3.43 -7.04 -7.50
C ALA A 91 -2.61 -5.82 -7.05
N ARG A 92 -2.36 -4.87 -7.96
CA ARG A 92 -1.62 -3.64 -7.62
C ARG A 92 -2.28 -2.86 -6.50
N ARG A 93 -3.60 -2.70 -6.54
CA ARG A 93 -4.35 -1.93 -5.53
C ARG A 93 -4.21 -2.59 -4.16
N LEU A 94 -4.40 -3.90 -4.09
CA LEU A 94 -4.31 -4.65 -2.83
C LEU A 94 -2.88 -4.65 -2.27
N VAL A 95 -1.86 -4.86 -3.12
CA VAL A 95 -0.45 -4.82 -2.69
C VAL A 95 -0.06 -3.43 -2.19
N GLU A 96 -0.46 -2.38 -2.88
CA GLU A 96 -0.16 -1.00 -2.47
C GLU A 96 -0.89 -0.61 -1.17
N MET A 97 -2.15 -1.03 -0.99
CA MET A 97 -2.86 -0.84 0.29
C MET A 97 -2.08 -1.43 1.46
N ALA A 98 -1.65 -2.69 1.33
CA ALA A 98 -0.80 -3.35 2.34
C ALA A 98 0.51 -2.57 2.56
N GLY A 99 1.16 -2.13 1.49
CA GLY A 99 2.39 -1.34 1.57
C GLY A 99 2.23 -0.03 2.33
N PHE A 100 1.16 0.73 2.09
CA PHE A 100 0.87 1.97 2.81
C PHE A 100 0.65 1.74 4.30
N ILE A 101 -0.07 0.68 4.66
CA ILE A 101 -0.35 0.33 6.05
C ILE A 101 0.95 -0.10 6.75
N ILE A 102 1.73 -1.00 6.15
CA ILE A 102 3.02 -1.47 6.69
C ILE A 102 3.97 -0.31 6.92
N MET A 103 4.15 0.57 5.93
CA MET A 103 5.01 1.74 6.07
C MET A 103 4.51 2.72 7.15
N GLY A 104 3.19 2.88 7.28
CA GLY A 104 2.61 3.69 8.34
C GLY A 104 2.89 3.13 9.74
N TYR A 105 2.81 1.81 9.93
CA TYR A 105 3.21 1.17 11.17
C TYR A 105 4.71 1.31 11.46
N LEU A 106 5.57 1.16 10.45
CA LEU A 106 7.02 1.35 10.63
C LEU A 106 7.35 2.78 11.09
N LEU A 107 6.75 3.80 10.48
CA LEU A 107 6.91 5.19 10.89
C LEU A 107 6.32 5.48 12.27
N LEU A 108 5.22 4.81 12.63
CA LEU A 108 4.63 4.90 13.97
C LEU A 108 5.61 4.36 15.02
N MET A 109 6.22 3.20 14.75
CA MET A 109 7.23 2.59 15.61
C MET A 109 8.50 3.44 15.69
N ASP A 110 8.94 4.06 14.60
CA ASP A 110 10.06 5.02 14.60
C ASP A 110 9.74 6.25 15.46
N THR A 111 8.52 6.77 15.36
CA THR A 111 8.06 7.89 16.19
C THR A 111 7.98 7.51 17.67
N ASN A 112 7.54 6.29 17.97
CA ASN A 112 7.51 5.76 19.33
C ASN A 112 8.91 5.72 19.95
N ARG A 113 9.92 5.32 19.16
CA ARG A 113 11.34 5.35 19.57
C ARG A 113 11.92 6.76 19.64
N ASN A 114 11.62 7.60 18.66
CA ASN A 114 12.19 8.93 18.53
C ASN A 114 11.16 9.95 18.00
N HIS A 115 10.87 10.95 18.82
CA HIS A 115 9.87 11.98 18.53
C HIS A 115 10.17 12.80 17.25
N ASN A 116 11.41 12.84 16.76
CA ASN A 116 11.77 13.57 15.54
C ASN A 116 11.02 13.10 14.28
N TYR A 117 10.51 11.86 14.28
CA TYR A 117 9.75 11.30 13.16
C TYR A 117 8.26 11.67 13.17
N TRP A 118 7.78 12.35 14.22
CA TRP A 118 6.35 12.62 14.40
C TRP A 118 5.74 13.38 13.24
N LYS A 119 6.40 14.47 12.79
CA LYS A 119 5.94 15.24 11.64
C LYS A 119 5.88 14.39 10.37
N THR A 120 6.86 13.52 10.18
CA THR A 120 6.93 12.60 9.04
C THR A 120 5.77 11.61 9.07
N LEU A 121 5.50 11.00 10.23
CA LEU A 121 4.37 10.11 10.44
C LEU A 121 3.05 10.79 10.09
N GLU A 122 2.80 11.99 10.62
CA GLU A 122 1.54 12.71 10.42
C GLU A 122 1.31 13.06 8.95
N VAL A 123 2.32 13.61 8.27
CA VAL A 123 2.25 13.94 6.85
C VAL A 123 2.06 12.68 6.01
N TYR A 124 2.81 11.61 6.33
CA TYR A 124 2.70 10.35 5.62
C TYR A 124 1.31 9.73 5.77
N LEU A 125 0.76 9.65 6.99
CA LEU A 125 -0.55 9.05 7.22
C LEU A 125 -1.68 9.81 6.51
N LYS A 126 -1.58 11.13 6.38
CA LYS A 126 -2.55 11.91 5.59
C LYS A 126 -2.55 11.51 4.12
N PHE A 127 -1.37 11.27 3.54
CA PHE A 127 -1.23 10.79 2.17
C PHE A 127 -1.63 9.31 2.04
N ALA A 128 -1.10 8.44 2.90
CA ALA A 128 -1.32 7.01 2.85
C ALA A 128 -2.81 6.65 3.03
N ARG A 129 -3.51 7.33 3.94
CA ARG A 129 -4.95 7.14 4.13
C ARG A 129 -5.75 7.48 2.88
N SER A 130 -5.43 8.58 2.19
CA SER A 130 -6.18 8.96 0.97
C SER A 130 -5.93 7.97 -0.17
N GLN A 131 -4.70 7.48 -0.31
CA GLN A 131 -4.34 6.45 -1.27
C GLN A 131 -5.04 5.11 -0.97
N ASN A 132 -5.12 4.72 0.30
CA ASN A 132 -5.82 3.51 0.73
C ASN A 132 -7.33 3.60 0.45
N GLU A 133 -7.95 4.71 0.82
CA GLU A 133 -9.39 4.94 0.60
C GLU A 133 -9.73 4.92 -0.89
N GLN A 134 -8.96 5.60 -1.73
CA GLN A 134 -9.17 5.60 -3.19
C GLN A 134 -9.20 4.18 -3.77
N ARG A 135 -8.30 3.31 -3.30
CA ARG A 135 -8.18 1.91 -3.78
C ARG A 135 -9.32 1.06 -3.25
N ALA A 136 -9.64 1.18 -1.97
CA ALA A 136 -10.78 0.51 -1.36
C ALA A 136 -12.08 0.89 -2.08
N GLU A 137 -12.28 2.18 -2.36
CA GLU A 137 -13.45 2.71 -3.07
C GLU A 137 -13.58 2.13 -4.49
N PHE A 138 -12.47 2.11 -5.24
CA PHE A 138 -12.45 1.53 -6.57
C PHE A 138 -12.84 0.04 -6.54
N ILE A 139 -12.28 -0.73 -5.60
CA ILE A 139 -12.60 -2.15 -5.43
C ILE A 139 -14.06 -2.32 -5.00
N ARG A 140 -14.57 -1.48 -4.11
CA ARG A 140 -15.95 -1.53 -3.60
C ARG A 140 -16.98 -1.44 -4.71
N TYR A 141 -16.74 -0.68 -5.77
CA TYR A 141 -17.64 -0.56 -6.91
C TYR A 141 -17.25 -1.44 -8.11
N SER A 142 -16.18 -2.22 -8.01
CA SER A 142 -15.79 -3.16 -9.06
C SER A 142 -16.52 -4.50 -8.92
N ASN A 143 -16.74 -5.16 -10.05
CA ASN A 143 -17.22 -6.53 -10.15
C ASN A 143 -16.58 -7.26 -11.35
N VAL A 144 -16.74 -8.58 -11.43
CA VAL A 144 -16.10 -9.42 -12.46
C VAL A 144 -16.49 -9.01 -13.88
N ASN A 145 -17.73 -8.51 -14.11
CA ASN A 145 -18.18 -8.10 -15.44
C ASN A 145 -17.46 -6.84 -15.94
N ASP A 146 -16.84 -6.07 -15.06
CA ASP A 146 -16.08 -4.88 -15.47
C ASP A 146 -14.81 -5.27 -16.25
N LEU A 147 -14.27 -6.48 -16.06
CA LEU A 147 -13.06 -6.95 -16.75
C LEU A 147 -13.17 -6.82 -18.27
N GLY A 148 -14.33 -7.15 -18.84
CA GLY A 148 -14.57 -7.02 -20.28
C GLY A 148 -14.43 -5.60 -20.81
N LYS A 149 -14.73 -4.59 -19.98
CA LYS A 149 -14.64 -3.17 -20.35
C LYS A 149 -13.20 -2.64 -20.39
N PHE A 150 -12.26 -3.36 -19.78
CA PHE A 150 -10.84 -2.98 -19.72
C PHE A 150 -9.97 -3.74 -20.72
N LYS A 151 -10.53 -4.71 -21.44
CA LYS A 151 -9.84 -5.38 -22.54
C LYS A 151 -9.85 -4.46 -23.76
N ILE A 152 -8.67 -4.28 -24.36
CA ILE A 152 -8.54 -3.60 -25.64
C ILE A 152 -8.81 -4.65 -26.72
N GLU A 153 -9.71 -4.33 -27.65
CA GLU A 153 -9.97 -5.15 -28.85
C GLU A 153 -8.73 -5.26 -29.75
#